data_AF-A0A368W9L3-F1
#
_entry.id   AF-A0A368W9L3-F1
#
_cell.length_a   1.000
_cell.length_b   1.000
_cell.length_c   1.000
_cell.angle_alpha   90.00
_cell.angle_beta   90.00
_cell.angle_gamma   90.00
#
_symmetry.space_group_name_H-M   'P 1'
#
loop_
_entity.id
_entity.type
_entity.pdbx_description
1 polymer ?
#
loop_
_entity_poly.entity_id
_entity_poly.type
_entity_poly.pdbx_seq_one_letter_code
_entity_poly.pdbx_strand_id
1 'polypeptide(L)'
;MRVIDLTLPIADGMPVYPGDPEVKVKVAHTYECHTWELRQLSMGSHTGTHVDAPSHMHPGAATLDELPLERFFGASRVVRIEDPAWPEGRGLFFIESVGLECFDRLAALRPPFVGGELSVELERALLGINIVTYTGLQGLDRLPGGTDFMFYGFPLRIVCGDGSPVRAVAVVEAEPDRLGMNA
;
A
#
# COMPACT_ATOMS: atom_id res chain seq x y z
N MET A 1 -20.68 -5.55 -5.46
CA MET A 1 -19.35 -5.13 -5.00
C MET A 1 -18.34 -6.18 -5.44
N ARG A 2 -17.14 -5.76 -5.85
CA ARG A 2 -16.03 -6.63 -6.24
C ARG A 2 -14.79 -6.21 -5.46
N VAL A 3 -14.00 -7.18 -5.01
CA VAL A 3 -12.71 -6.93 -4.37
C VAL A 3 -11.60 -7.09 -5.40
N ILE A 4 -10.72 -6.10 -5.48
CA ILE A 4 -9.51 -6.12 -6.30
C ILE A 4 -8.33 -6.23 -5.35
N ASP A 5 -7.55 -7.29 -5.52
CA ASP A 5 -6.30 -7.49 -4.79
C ASP A 5 -5.21 -6.59 -5.39
N LEU A 6 -4.59 -5.77 -4.53
CA LEU A 6 -3.51 -4.85 -4.89
C LEU A 6 -2.14 -5.31 -4.35
N THR A 7 -2.06 -6.54 -3.83
CA THR A 7 -0.92 -7.01 -3.04
C THR A 7 0.02 -7.92 -3.82
N LEU A 8 1.31 -7.61 -3.87
CA LEU A 8 2.35 -8.50 -4.38
C LEU A 8 2.47 -9.76 -3.51
N PRO A 9 2.64 -10.95 -4.11
CA PRO A 9 2.87 -12.17 -3.36
C PRO A 9 4.21 -12.10 -2.62
N ILE A 10 4.23 -12.57 -1.36
CA ILE A 10 5.47 -12.80 -0.62
C ILE A 10 6.01 -14.18 -0.98
N ALA A 11 7.22 -14.22 -1.54
CA ALA A 11 7.87 -15.45 -1.98
C ALA A 11 9.32 -15.52 -1.48
N ASP A 12 9.82 -16.74 -1.26
CA ASP A 12 11.23 -16.98 -0.93
C ASP A 12 12.13 -16.43 -2.05
N GLY A 13 13.12 -15.61 -1.67
CA GLY A 13 14.05 -15.01 -2.63
C GLY A 13 13.45 -13.97 -3.57
N MET A 14 12.25 -13.43 -3.29
CA MET A 14 11.70 -12.32 -4.08
C MET A 14 12.61 -11.09 -4.05
N PRO A 15 12.57 -10.23 -5.08
CA PRO A 15 13.32 -8.97 -5.08
C PRO A 15 12.96 -8.10 -3.87
N VAL A 16 13.98 -7.45 -3.31
CA VAL A 16 13.87 -6.44 -2.25
C VAL A 16 14.64 -5.19 -2.66
N TYR A 17 14.46 -4.09 -1.93
CA TYR A 17 15.26 -2.89 -2.17
C TYR A 17 16.76 -3.20 -1.98
N PRO A 18 17.67 -2.65 -2.81
CA PRO A 18 19.10 -2.93 -2.68
C PRO A 18 19.65 -2.59 -1.29
N GLY A 19 20.12 -3.62 -0.57
CA GLY A 19 20.66 -3.51 0.79
C GLY A 19 19.72 -4.00 1.89
N ASP A 20 18.45 -4.25 1.58
CA ASP A 20 17.47 -4.73 2.55
C ASP A 20 17.62 -6.23 2.87
N PRO A 21 17.06 -6.68 4.01
CA PRO A 21 17.04 -8.10 4.34
C PRO A 21 16.32 -8.94 3.28
N GLU A 22 16.94 -10.03 2.84
CA GLU A 22 16.30 -10.98 1.94
C GLU A 22 15.05 -11.62 2.56
N VAL A 23 14.03 -11.86 1.73
CA VAL A 23 12.86 -12.65 2.13
C VAL A 23 13.21 -14.14 2.15
N LYS A 24 13.02 -14.76 3.31
CA LYS A 24 13.14 -16.22 3.49
C LYS A 24 11.82 -16.81 3.96
N VAL A 25 11.32 -17.80 3.23
CA VAL A 25 10.15 -18.60 3.60
C VAL A 25 10.58 -20.06 3.72
N LYS A 26 10.83 -20.50 4.95
CA LYS A 26 11.37 -21.84 5.24
C LYS A 26 10.29 -22.75 5.79
N VAL A 27 10.21 -23.99 5.32
CA VAL A 27 9.37 -25.01 5.94
C VAL A 27 9.97 -25.36 7.31
N ALA A 28 9.26 -25.04 8.37
CA ALA A 28 9.66 -25.30 9.75
C ALA A 28 9.08 -26.64 10.24
N HIS A 29 7.84 -26.96 9.85
CA HIS A 29 7.20 -28.22 10.15
C HIS A 29 6.52 -28.78 8.88
N THR A 30 6.60 -30.11 8.72
CA THR A 30 5.89 -30.87 7.68
C THR A 30 4.85 -31.79 8.29
N TYR A 31 3.84 -32.17 7.51
CA TYR A 31 2.80 -33.10 7.94
C TYR A 31 3.36 -34.46 8.35
N GLU A 32 4.34 -34.99 7.62
CA GLU A 32 4.91 -36.32 7.84
C GLU A 32 5.58 -36.43 9.22
N CYS A 33 6.23 -35.35 9.66
CA CYS A 33 6.97 -35.34 10.92
C CYS A 33 6.14 -34.75 12.08
N HIS A 34 5.19 -33.85 11.81
CA HIS A 34 4.57 -33.02 12.84
C HIS A 34 3.04 -32.99 12.81
N THR A 35 2.35 -33.63 11.86
CA THR A 35 0.87 -33.56 11.68
C THR A 35 0.30 -32.19 11.26
N TRP A 36 1.14 -31.17 11.09
CA TRP A 36 0.77 -29.87 10.52
C TRP A 36 1.92 -29.31 9.68
N GLU A 37 1.60 -28.40 8.75
CA GLU A 37 2.60 -27.59 8.07
C GLU A 37 2.76 -26.22 8.73
N LEU A 38 4.02 -25.80 8.88
CA LEU A 38 4.37 -24.46 9.33
C LEU A 38 5.51 -23.94 8.48
N ARG A 39 5.41 -22.67 8.06
CA ARG A 39 6.52 -21.96 7.44
C ARG A 39 6.99 -20.85 8.37
N GLN A 40 8.30 -20.74 8.58
CA GLN A 40 8.93 -19.59 9.19
C GLN A 40 9.15 -18.53 8.10
N LEU A 41 8.75 -17.30 8.41
CA LEU A 41 8.96 -16.14 7.55
C LEU A 41 10.01 -15.23 8.20
N SER A 42 10.98 -14.78 7.41
CA SER A 42 11.97 -13.76 7.78
C SER A 42 12.01 -12.74 6.64
N MET A 43 11.74 -11.48 6.93
CA MET A 43 11.62 -10.42 5.93
C MET A 43 11.79 -9.04 6.59
N GLY A 44 12.11 -8.01 5.80
CA GLY A 44 12.07 -6.61 6.26
C GLY A 44 10.64 -6.08 6.40
N SER A 45 10.44 -5.02 7.19
CA SER A 45 9.14 -4.34 7.35
C SER A 45 8.60 -3.75 6.04
N HIS A 46 9.50 -3.45 5.10
CA HIS A 46 9.23 -2.81 3.80
C HIS A 46 9.15 -3.83 2.65
N THR A 47 8.80 -5.08 2.96
CA THR A 47 8.78 -6.16 1.97
C THR A 47 7.47 -6.19 1.19
N GLY A 48 7.57 -6.21 -0.14
CA GLY A 48 6.42 -6.40 -1.02
C GLY A 48 5.48 -5.20 -0.99
N THR A 49 4.17 -5.42 -0.97
CA THR A 49 3.21 -4.35 -0.73
C THR A 49 3.19 -4.00 0.75
N HIS A 50 3.51 -2.75 1.08
CA HIS A 50 3.66 -2.32 2.47
C HIS A 50 3.16 -0.88 2.67
N VAL A 51 3.08 -0.50 3.94
CA VAL A 51 2.81 0.87 4.39
C VAL A 51 3.96 1.38 5.23
N ASP A 52 4.31 2.65 5.05
CA ASP A 52 5.41 3.31 5.75
C ASP A 52 4.90 4.27 6.82
N ALA A 53 5.49 4.21 8.00
CA ALA A 53 5.26 5.18 9.07
C ALA A 53 6.18 6.39 8.93
N PRO A 54 5.79 7.55 9.50
CA PRO A 54 6.66 8.72 9.62
C PRO A 54 8.05 8.39 10.18
N SER A 55 8.12 7.50 11.18
CA SER A 55 9.37 7.06 11.82
C SER A 55 10.38 6.41 10.87
N HIS A 56 9.94 5.90 9.71
CA HIS A 56 10.81 5.27 8.71
C HIS A 56 11.92 6.19 8.23
N MET A 57 11.57 7.47 8.00
CA MET A 57 12.50 8.46 7.45
C MET A 57 12.72 9.67 8.35
N HIS A 58 12.00 9.77 9.47
CA HIS A 58 12.06 10.88 10.42
C HIS A 58 12.27 10.37 11.85
N PRO A 59 13.49 10.53 12.41
CA PRO A 59 13.79 10.07 13.76
C PRO A 59 12.84 10.67 14.82
N GLY A 60 12.26 9.81 15.65
CA GLY A 60 11.34 10.21 16.72
C GLY A 60 9.92 10.57 16.26
N ALA A 61 9.61 10.44 14.97
CA ALA A 61 8.23 10.54 14.49
C ALA A 61 7.43 9.27 14.82
N ALA A 62 6.11 9.31 14.60
CA ALA A 62 5.20 8.25 15.00
C ALA A 62 5.48 6.92 14.25
N THR A 63 5.36 5.80 14.96
CA THR A 63 5.42 4.44 14.40
C THR A 63 4.01 3.93 14.06
N LEU A 64 3.90 2.86 13.27
CA LEU A 64 2.59 2.35 12.82
C LEU A 64 1.66 1.94 13.96
N ASP A 65 2.20 1.43 15.07
CA ASP A 65 1.45 1.00 16.25
C ASP A 65 0.93 2.15 17.12
N GLU A 66 1.34 3.39 16.83
CA GLU A 66 0.87 4.62 17.48
C GLU A 66 -0.20 5.35 16.66
N LEU A 67 -0.32 5.04 15.36
CA LEU A 67 -1.28 5.68 14.46
C LEU A 67 -2.69 5.07 14.61
N PRO A 68 -3.76 5.90 14.54
CA PRO A 68 -5.12 5.41 14.59
C PRO A 68 -5.48 4.63 13.32
N LEU A 69 -6.32 3.60 13.43
CA LEU A 69 -6.62 2.67 12.33
C LEU A 69 -7.30 3.32 11.13
N GLU A 70 -8.00 4.44 11.35
CA GLU A 70 -8.63 5.29 10.34
C GLU A 70 -7.62 5.88 9.34
N ARG A 71 -6.31 5.78 9.60
CA ARG A 71 -5.25 6.17 8.67
C ARG A 71 -4.95 5.12 7.60
N PHE A 72 -5.49 3.90 7.71
CA PHE A 72 -5.10 2.77 6.86
C PHE A 72 -6.23 2.25 5.96
N PHE A 73 -7.36 2.97 5.92
CA PHE A 73 -8.46 2.69 5.01
C PHE A 73 -9.24 3.97 4.70
N GLY A 74 -9.99 3.95 3.61
CA GLY A 74 -10.88 5.06 3.29
C GLY A 74 -11.20 5.18 1.80
N ALA A 75 -12.14 6.08 1.51
CA ALA A 75 -12.49 6.42 0.15
C ALA A 75 -11.26 6.95 -0.58
N SER A 76 -11.00 6.42 -1.76
CA SER A 76 -9.76 6.61 -2.50
C SER A 76 -10.03 6.72 -3.99
N ARG A 77 -9.10 7.35 -4.71
CA ARG A 77 -9.19 7.52 -6.16
C ARG A 77 -7.82 7.30 -6.82
N VAL A 78 -7.84 6.63 -7.97
CA VAL A 78 -6.70 6.66 -8.89
C VAL A 78 -6.73 7.98 -9.64
N VAL A 79 -5.64 8.74 -9.56
CA VAL A 79 -5.47 10.04 -10.23
C VAL A 79 -4.22 10.01 -11.10
N ARG A 80 -4.17 10.95 -12.05
CA ARG A 80 -2.99 11.23 -12.87
C ARG A 80 -2.30 12.49 -12.41
N ILE A 81 -1.00 12.58 -12.65
CA ILE A 81 -0.22 13.80 -12.37
C ILE A 81 -0.84 15.01 -13.10
N GLU A 82 -1.24 14.82 -14.36
CA GLU A 82 -1.79 15.88 -15.21
C GLU A 82 -3.27 16.20 -14.94
N ASP A 83 -3.94 15.46 -14.05
CA ASP A 83 -5.34 15.76 -13.74
C ASP A 83 -5.46 17.20 -13.22
N PRO A 84 -6.41 18.00 -13.73
CA PRO A 84 -6.52 19.42 -13.39
C PRO A 84 -6.86 19.66 -11.91
N ALA A 85 -7.47 18.67 -11.26
CA ALA A 85 -7.77 18.66 -9.84
C ALA A 85 -7.69 17.23 -9.30
N TRP A 86 -7.23 17.08 -8.06
CA TRP A 86 -7.31 15.81 -7.32
C TRP A 86 -8.38 15.94 -6.24
N PRO A 87 -9.10 14.85 -5.90
CA PRO A 87 -10.19 14.93 -4.93
C PRO A 87 -9.68 15.18 -3.51
N GLU A 88 -10.33 16.11 -2.81
CA GLU A 88 -10.08 16.37 -1.38
C GLU A 88 -10.60 15.22 -0.51
N GLY A 89 -9.92 14.96 0.61
CA GLY A 89 -10.36 13.97 1.60
C GLY A 89 -10.41 12.54 1.08
N ARG A 90 -9.61 12.21 0.07
CA ARG A 90 -9.47 10.86 -0.51
C ARG A 90 -8.02 10.39 -0.44
N GLY A 91 -7.85 9.10 -0.22
CA GLY A 91 -6.56 8.45 -0.51
C GLY A 91 -6.25 8.58 -2.00
N LEU A 92 -5.02 8.96 -2.34
CA LEU A 92 -4.62 9.19 -3.72
C LEU A 92 -3.69 8.07 -4.17
N PHE A 93 -4.04 7.42 -5.28
CA PHE A 93 -3.23 6.39 -5.90
C PHE A 93 -2.78 6.81 -7.29
N PHE A 94 -1.51 6.55 -7.60
CA PHE A 94 -0.91 6.86 -8.89
C PHE A 94 -0.44 5.57 -9.57
N ILE A 95 -0.78 5.41 -10.85
CA ILE A 95 -0.27 4.31 -11.67
C ILE A 95 1.14 4.61 -12.19
N GLU A 96 1.41 5.88 -12.45
CA GLU A 96 2.71 6.38 -12.89
C GLU A 96 3.61 6.73 -11.70
N SER A 97 4.93 6.73 -11.92
CA SER A 97 5.90 7.10 -10.89
C SER A 97 5.78 8.60 -10.58
N VAL A 98 5.74 8.94 -9.29
CA VAL A 98 5.52 10.31 -8.81
C VAL A 98 6.75 10.82 -8.08
N GLY A 99 7.27 11.97 -8.49
CA GLY A 99 8.42 12.61 -7.87
C GLY A 99 8.07 13.80 -6.97
N LEU A 100 9.12 14.41 -6.43
CA LEU A 100 9.04 15.53 -5.49
C LEU A 100 8.29 16.74 -6.05
N GLU A 101 8.21 16.89 -7.38
CA GLU A 101 7.45 17.96 -8.05
C GLU A 101 5.95 17.97 -7.68
N CYS A 102 5.39 16.84 -7.23
CA CYS A 102 4.01 16.75 -6.79
C CYS A 102 3.80 17.12 -5.31
N PHE A 103 4.88 17.35 -4.55
CA PHE A 103 4.82 17.52 -3.09
C PHE A 103 3.93 18.69 -2.67
N ASP A 104 4.13 19.88 -3.22
CA ASP A 104 3.38 21.08 -2.80
C ASP A 104 1.87 20.88 -2.97
N ARG A 105 1.47 20.20 -4.06
CA ARG A 105 0.06 19.88 -4.33
C ARG A 105 -0.49 18.85 -3.36
N LEU A 106 0.26 17.78 -3.07
CA LEU A 106 -0.13 16.77 -2.08
C LEU A 106 -0.19 17.36 -0.65
N ALA A 107 0.78 18.21 -0.30
CA ALA A 107 0.86 18.88 0.99
C ALA A 107 -0.32 19.84 1.21
N ALA A 108 -0.74 20.56 0.17
CA ALA A 108 -1.92 21.41 0.22
C ALA A 108 -3.22 20.61 0.41
N LEU A 109 -3.36 19.47 -0.27
CA LEU A 109 -4.58 18.64 -0.20
C LEU A 109 -4.70 17.79 1.07
N ARG A 110 -3.57 17.45 1.70
CA ARG A 110 -3.52 16.62 2.92
C ARG A 110 -4.31 15.30 2.77
N PRO A 111 -4.06 14.48 1.74
CA PRO A 111 -4.71 13.18 1.66
C PRO A 111 -4.36 12.32 2.89
N PRO A 112 -5.26 11.43 3.34
CA PRO A 112 -5.01 10.58 4.50
C PRO A 112 -3.79 9.66 4.31
N PHE A 113 -3.57 9.22 3.07
CA PHE A 113 -2.46 8.40 2.60
C PHE A 113 -2.28 8.55 1.08
N VAL A 114 -1.09 8.21 0.58
CA VAL A 114 -0.74 8.21 -0.85
C VAL A 114 -0.16 6.85 -1.21
N GLY A 115 -0.54 6.29 -2.36
CA GLY A 115 0.01 5.01 -2.83
C GLY A 115 0.44 5.01 -4.28
N GLY A 116 1.45 4.22 -4.61
CA GLY A 116 1.99 4.09 -5.96
C GLY A 116 3.49 3.88 -5.94
N GLU A 117 4.13 4.16 -7.07
CA GLU A 117 5.59 4.23 -7.18
C GLU A 117 6.04 5.67 -6.88
N LEU A 118 6.63 5.89 -5.70
CA LEU A 118 7.02 7.22 -5.23
C LEU A 118 8.54 7.35 -5.22
N SER A 119 9.07 8.52 -5.59
CA SER A 119 10.50 8.79 -5.40
C SER A 119 10.82 8.87 -3.90
N VAL A 120 12.05 8.49 -3.54
CA VAL A 120 12.53 8.51 -2.15
C VAL A 120 12.42 9.91 -1.54
N GLU A 121 12.66 10.95 -2.32
CA GLU A 121 12.53 12.35 -1.89
C GLU A 121 11.07 12.71 -1.59
N LEU A 122 10.13 12.28 -2.45
CA LEU A 122 8.70 12.54 -2.24
C LEU A 122 8.19 11.79 -1.01
N GLU A 123 8.49 10.50 -0.89
CA GLU A 123 8.12 9.67 0.25
C GLU A 123 8.62 10.29 1.55
N ARG A 124 9.91 10.65 1.61
CA ARG A 124 10.48 11.36 2.76
C ARG A 124 9.70 12.63 3.08
N ALA A 125 9.37 13.44 2.08
CA ALA A 125 8.65 14.70 2.31
C ALA A 125 7.22 14.47 2.83
N LEU A 126 6.49 13.48 2.28
CA LEU A 126 5.13 13.11 2.71
C LEU A 126 5.10 12.56 4.15
N LEU A 127 6.01 11.65 4.46
CA LEU A 127 6.19 11.11 5.81
C LEU A 127 6.52 12.22 6.81
N GLY A 128 7.28 13.23 6.40
CA GLY A 128 7.63 14.39 7.23
C GLY A 128 6.45 15.27 7.62
N ILE A 129 5.34 15.19 6.88
CA ILE A 129 4.08 15.85 7.21
C ILE A 129 3.01 14.87 7.70
N ASN A 130 3.40 13.67 8.15
CA ASN A 130 2.52 12.61 8.64
C ASN A 130 1.48 12.14 7.61
N ILE A 131 1.85 12.02 6.34
CA ILE A 131 1.07 11.29 5.32
C ILE A 131 1.76 9.96 5.10
N VAL A 132 1.09 8.86 5.47
CA VAL A 132 1.64 7.51 5.27
C VAL A 132 1.61 7.15 3.79
N THR A 133 2.60 6.37 3.37
CA THR A 133 2.78 5.94 1.98
C THR A 133 2.51 4.45 1.83
N TYR A 134 2.00 4.05 0.67
CA TYR A 134 1.83 2.65 0.28
C TYR A 134 2.61 2.38 -1.00
N THR A 135 3.60 1.51 -0.93
CA THR A 135 4.44 1.16 -2.08
C THR A 135 4.35 -0.34 -2.38
N GLY A 136 4.92 -0.76 -3.51
CA GLY A 136 4.85 -2.15 -3.97
C GLY A 136 3.43 -2.62 -4.29
N LEU A 137 2.53 -1.71 -4.68
CA LEU A 137 1.16 -2.04 -5.09
C LEU A 137 1.16 -2.65 -6.50
N GLN A 138 0.23 -3.57 -6.75
CA GLN A 138 -0.03 -4.11 -8.08
C GLN A 138 -1.50 -3.93 -8.48
N GLY A 139 -1.81 -4.01 -9.78
CA GLY A 139 -3.20 -4.01 -10.25
C GLY A 139 -3.93 -2.66 -10.12
N LEU A 140 -3.21 -1.55 -9.92
CA LEU A 140 -3.80 -0.20 -9.89
C LEU A 140 -4.46 0.16 -11.23
N ASP A 141 -3.96 -0.37 -12.34
CA ASP A 141 -4.52 -0.27 -13.69
C ASP A 141 -5.89 -0.94 -13.85
N ARG A 142 -6.24 -1.85 -12.95
CA ARG A 142 -7.55 -2.54 -12.92
C ARG A 142 -8.60 -1.76 -12.14
N LEU A 143 -8.22 -0.68 -11.45
CA LEU A 143 -9.12 0.15 -10.70
C LEU A 143 -9.89 1.10 -11.64
N PRO A 144 -11.15 1.41 -11.34
CA PRO A 144 -11.96 2.25 -12.20
C PRO A 144 -11.47 3.70 -12.14
N GLY A 145 -10.90 4.18 -13.24
CA GLY A 145 -10.39 5.55 -13.36
C GLY A 145 -11.49 6.59 -13.13
N GLY A 146 -11.16 7.66 -12.40
CA GLY A 146 -12.08 8.79 -12.16
C GLY A 146 -13.24 8.52 -11.19
N THR A 147 -13.35 7.31 -10.63
CA THR A 147 -14.37 6.95 -9.63
C THR A 147 -13.76 6.62 -8.28
N ASP A 148 -14.53 6.83 -7.21
CA ASP A 148 -14.09 6.47 -5.86
C ASP A 148 -14.23 4.96 -5.63
N PHE A 149 -13.28 4.41 -4.87
CA PHE A 149 -13.34 3.06 -4.32
C PHE A 149 -12.96 3.09 -2.85
N MET A 150 -13.31 2.04 -2.12
CA MET A 150 -12.89 1.90 -0.72
C MET A 150 -11.57 1.14 -0.66
N PHE A 151 -10.52 1.76 -0.16
CA PHE A 151 -9.22 1.13 0.05
C PHE A 151 -9.10 0.60 1.47
N TYR A 152 -8.44 -0.56 1.63
CA TYR A 152 -8.04 -1.12 2.91
C TYR A 152 -6.61 -1.64 2.83
N GLY A 153 -5.74 -1.16 3.72
CA GLY A 153 -4.32 -1.51 3.77
C GLY A 153 -3.80 -1.53 5.20
N PHE A 154 -4.46 -2.26 6.09
CA PHE A 154 -4.09 -2.30 7.50
C PHE A 154 -2.72 -2.96 7.71
N PRO A 155 -1.81 -2.33 8.48
CA PRO A 155 -0.54 -2.94 8.85
C PRO A 155 -0.69 -4.05 9.89
N LEU A 156 0.30 -4.93 9.95
CA LEU A 156 0.55 -5.70 11.16
C LEU A 156 0.90 -4.74 12.29
N ARG A 157 0.44 -5.06 13.51
CA ARG A 157 0.75 -4.27 14.70
C ARG A 157 2.15 -4.63 15.23
N ILE A 158 3.18 -4.28 14.47
CA ILE A 158 4.59 -4.42 14.86
C ILE A 158 4.91 -3.31 15.87
N VAL A 159 5.39 -3.69 17.05
CA VAL A 159 5.77 -2.73 18.10
C VAL A 159 6.95 -1.90 17.61
N CYS A 160 6.82 -0.57 17.68
CA CYS A 160 7.78 0.37 17.10
C CYS A 160 8.02 0.16 15.59
N GLY A 161 7.00 -0.30 14.86
CA GLY A 161 7.10 -0.62 13.44
C GLY A 161 7.25 0.64 12.58
N ASP A 162 8.34 0.71 11.83
CA ASP A 162 8.60 1.78 10.85
C ASP A 162 7.94 1.51 9.49
N GLY A 163 7.62 0.26 9.21
CA GLY A 163 6.80 -0.16 8.08
C GLY A 163 6.12 -1.49 8.38
N SER A 164 5.23 -1.93 7.50
CA SER A 164 4.63 -3.26 7.58
C SER A 164 4.16 -3.72 6.20
N PRO A 165 4.41 -4.99 5.82
CA PRO A 165 3.67 -5.60 4.72
C PRO A 165 2.16 -5.55 5.00
N VAL A 166 1.36 -5.39 3.95
CA VAL A 166 -0.10 -5.30 4.03
C VAL A 166 -0.76 -6.20 3.00
N ARG A 167 -1.98 -6.65 3.30
CA ARG A 167 -2.90 -7.15 2.27
C ARG A 167 -3.77 -6.00 1.77
N ALA A 168 -3.21 -5.21 0.85
CA ALA A 168 -3.90 -4.09 0.22
C ALA A 168 -5.01 -4.57 -0.70
N VAL A 169 -6.22 -4.06 -0.50
CA VAL A 169 -7.39 -4.34 -1.35
C VAL A 169 -8.19 -3.09 -1.64
N ALA A 170 -8.82 -3.08 -2.81
CA ALA A 170 -9.83 -2.11 -3.19
C ALA A 170 -11.20 -2.79 -3.32
N VAL A 171 -12.23 -2.20 -2.71
CA VAL A 171 -13.63 -2.59 -2.90
C VAL A 171 -14.28 -1.61 -3.85
N VAL A 172 -14.69 -2.11 -5.01
CA VAL A 172 -15.33 -1.34 -6.08
C VAL A 172 -16.78 -1.77 -6.26
N GLU A 173 -17.61 -0.90 -6.82
CA GLU A 173 -18.93 -1.30 -7.29
C GLU A 173 -18.80 -2.32 -8.44
N ALA A 174 -19.72 -3.28 -8.50
CA ALA A 174 -19.71 -4.23 -9.60
C ALA A 174 -20.41 -3.56 -10.79
N GLU A 175 -19.78 -3.53 -11.97
CA GLU A 175 -20.52 -3.20 -13.19
C GLU A 175 -21.66 -4.22 -13.38
N PRO A 176 -22.85 -3.80 -13.81
CA PRO A 176 -23.89 -4.75 -14.21
C PRO A 176 -23.34 -5.63 -15.33
N ASP A 177 -23.50 -6.95 -15.20
CA ASP A 177 -23.10 -7.90 -16.24
C ASP A 177 -23.59 -7.42 -17.62
N ARG A 178 -22.67 -7.19 -18.56
CA ARG A 178 -23.00 -6.95 -19.98
C ARG A 178 -23.45 -8.24 -20.69
N LEU A 179 -24.10 -9.16 -19.98
CA LEU A 179 -24.67 -10.41 -20.49
C LEU A 179 -26.21 -10.28 -20.45
N GLY A 180 -26.74 -9.45 -21.35
CA GLY A 180 -28.17 -9.25 -21.50
C GLY A 180 -28.60 -8.47 -22.75
N MET A 181 -27.68 -8.25 -23.70
CA MET A 181 -28.02 -7.65 -25.00
C MET A 181 -27.69 -8.64 -26.10
N ASN A 182 -28.61 -9.59 -26.31
CA ASN A 182 -28.91 -10.26 -27.57
C ASN A 182 -30.21 -11.04 -27.33
N ALA A 183 -31.32 -10.30 -27.37
CA ALA A 183 -32.64 -10.84 -27.67
C ALA A 183 -32.88 -10.72 -29.18
#